data_AF-A0A7C9CLN1-F1
#
_entry.id   AF-A0A7C9CLN1-F1
#
_cell.length_a   1.000
_cell.length_b   1.000
_cell.length_c   1.000
_cell.angle_alpha   90.00
_cell.angle_beta   90.00
_cell.angle_gamma   90.00
#
_symmetry.space_group_name_H-M   'P 1'
#
loop_
_entity.id
_entity.type
_entity.pdbx_description
1 polymer ?
#
loop_
_entity_poly.entity_id
_entity_poly.type
_entity_poly.pdbx_seq_one_letter_code
_entity_poly.pdbx_strand_id
1 'polypeptide(L)'
;SKYMTKYERARILGTRALQISMNAPIMVELEGETDPLEIAMKELRQRKIPFTIHRYLPDGSYEDWGVDEYSGRFLEEASGRRLMRKYGWTRRQEGCACQSHPRHS
;
A
#
# COMPACT_ATOMS: atom_id res chain seq x y z
N SER A 1 -3.68 6.53 20.62
CA SER A 1 -3.84 7.41 19.43
C SER A 1 -4.63 6.66 18.38
N LYS A 2 -5.73 7.23 17.85
CA LYS A 2 -6.63 6.57 16.88
C LYS A 2 -6.06 6.47 15.44
N TYR A 3 -4.84 6.95 15.23
CA TYR A 3 -4.18 6.93 13.93
C TYR A 3 -3.16 5.80 13.82
N MET A 4 -3.08 5.20 12.63
CA MET A 4 -2.05 4.22 12.28
C MET A 4 -0.74 4.97 12.05
N THR A 5 0.33 4.52 12.70
CA THR A 5 1.66 5.08 12.47
C THR A 5 2.21 4.65 11.11
N LYS A 6 3.15 5.42 10.56
CA LYS A 6 3.83 5.06 9.30
C LYS A 6 4.55 3.70 9.38
N TYR A 7 5.01 3.33 10.58
CA TYR A 7 5.72 2.07 10.83
C TYR A 7 4.78 0.87 10.82
N GLU A 8 3.65 0.98 11.50
CA GLU A 8 2.60 -0.04 11.50
C GLU A 8 2.06 -0.27 10.11
N ARG A 9 1.78 0.80 9.38
CA ARG A 9 1.32 0.73 7.99
C ARG A 9 2.31 -0.03 7.11
N ALA A 10 3.59 0.34 7.17
CA ALA A 10 4.64 -0.31 6.39
C ALA A 10 4.75 -1.80 6.75
N ARG A 11 4.66 -2.15 8.04
CA ARG A 11 4.71 -3.53 8.52
C ARG A 11 3.52 -4.35 8.03
N ILE A 12 2.30 -3.81 8.15
CA ILE A 12 1.08 -4.48 7.69
C ILE A 12 1.14 -4.75 6.20
N LEU A 13 1.50 -3.75 5.39
CA LEU A 13 1.63 -3.90 3.94
C LEU A 13 2.71 -4.91 3.57
N GLY A 14 3.89 -4.85 4.21
CA GLY A 14 4.98 -5.78 3.95
C GLY A 14 4.64 -7.22 4.32
N THR A 15 4.09 -7.44 5.52
CA THR A 15 3.67 -8.79 5.95
C THR A 15 2.54 -9.33 5.07
N ARG A 16 1.57 -8.49 4.70
CA ARG A 16 0.46 -8.95 3.86
C ARG A 16 0.91 -9.25 2.42
N ALA A 17 1.75 -8.40 1.84
CA ALA A 17 2.34 -8.65 0.53
C ALA A 17 3.16 -9.95 0.51
N LEU A 18 3.91 -10.23 1.58
CA LEU A 18 4.63 -11.51 1.72
C LEU A 18 3.67 -12.70 1.74
N GLN A 19 2.58 -12.64 2.52
CA GLN A 19 1.57 -13.70 2.53
C GLN A 19 0.98 -13.94 1.13
N ILE A 20 0.63 -12.88 0.41
CA ILE A 20 0.11 -12.98 -0.96
C ILE A 20 1.14 -13.63 -1.89
N SER A 21 2.42 -13.27 -1.76
CA SER A 21 3.49 -13.89 -2.54
C SER A 21 3.66 -15.39 -2.26
N MET A 22 3.25 -15.85 -1.08
CA MET A 22 3.20 -17.26 -0.68
C MET A 22 1.84 -17.91 -1.01
N ASN A 23 1.11 -17.38 -2.00
CA ASN A 23 -0.20 -17.86 -2.44
C ASN A 23 -1.28 -17.90 -1.33
N ALA A 24 -1.21 -17.00 -0.36
CA ALA A 24 -2.28 -16.86 0.63
C ALA A 24 -3.59 -16.36 -0.01
N PRO A 25 -4.76 -16.67 0.58
CA PRO A 25 -6.05 -16.21 0.08
C PRO A 25 -6.16 -14.68 0.08
N ILE A 26 -6.58 -14.13 -1.06
CA ILE A 26 -6.82 -12.69 -1.27
C ILE A 26 -8.28 -12.37 -0.94
N MET A 27 -8.52 -11.31 -0.17
CA MET A 27 -9.86 -10.96 0.35
C MET A 27 -10.61 -9.95 -0.54
N VAL A 28 -9.97 -9.48 -1.60
CA VAL A 28 -10.47 -8.50 -2.57
C VAL A 28 -10.46 -9.07 -3.98
N GLU A 29 -11.29 -8.51 -4.84
CA GLU A 29 -11.32 -8.86 -6.25
C GLU A 29 -10.12 -8.23 -6.99
N LEU A 30 -9.48 -9.02 -7.84
CA LEU A 30 -8.34 -8.59 -8.67
C LEU A 30 -8.87 -8.06 -10.01
N GLU A 31 -8.47 -6.85 -10.36
CA GLU A 31 -8.82 -6.14 -11.61
C GLU A 31 -7.59 -6.03 -12.53
N GLY A 32 -6.65 -6.98 -12.42
CA GLY A 32 -5.39 -7.01 -13.18
C GLY A 32 -4.15 -6.64 -12.37
N GLU A 33 -4.27 -6.47 -11.05
CA GLU A 33 -3.09 -6.34 -10.18
C GLU A 33 -2.35 -7.68 -10.09
N THR A 34 -1.07 -7.66 -10.45
CA THR A 34 -0.17 -8.84 -10.35
C THR A 34 0.85 -8.68 -9.23
N ASP A 35 1.15 -7.44 -8.83
CA ASP A 35 2.10 -7.14 -7.78
C ASP A 35 1.48 -7.37 -6.38
N PRO A 36 2.11 -8.20 -5.51
CA PRO A 36 1.59 -8.48 -4.18
C PRO A 36 1.42 -7.24 -3.30
N LEU A 37 2.27 -6.22 -3.46
CA LEU A 37 2.17 -4.98 -2.69
C LEU A 37 0.96 -4.15 -3.15
N GLU A 38 0.69 -4.06 -4.45
CA GLU A 38 -0.53 -3.43 -4.98
C GLU A 38 -1.81 -4.09 -4.46
N ILE A 39 -1.83 -5.43 -4.42
CA ILE A 39 -2.95 -6.20 -3.86
C ILE A 39 -3.12 -5.92 -2.36
N ALA A 40 -2.04 -5.96 -1.57
CA ALA A 40 -2.08 -5.63 -0.15
C ALA A 40 -2.55 -4.18 0.11
N MET A 41 -2.14 -3.22 -0.74
CA MET A 41 -2.62 -1.84 -0.67
C MET A 41 -4.11 -1.73 -0.99
N LYS A 42 -4.62 -2.52 -1.94
CA LYS A 42 -6.05 -2.60 -2.25
C LYS A 42 -6.84 -3.17 -1.06
N GLU A 43 -6.36 -4.24 -0.45
CA GLU A 43 -6.97 -4.81 0.76
C GLU A 43 -6.98 -3.84 1.94
N LEU A 44 -5.89 -3.10 2.17
CA LEU A 44 -5.80 -2.10 3.23
C LEU A 44 -6.79 -0.95 3.00
N ARG A 45 -6.97 -0.50 1.74
CA ARG A 45 -7.96 0.52 1.39
C ARG A 45 -9.39 0.06 1.63
N GLN A 46 -9.68 -1.20 1.35
CA GLN A 46 -11.00 -1.81 1.60
C GLN A 46 -11.16 -2.32 3.04
N ARG A 47 -10.15 -2.15 3.90
CA ARG A 47 -10.15 -2.61 5.31
C ARG A 47 -10.43 -4.10 5.46
N LYS A 48 -9.94 -4.91 4.52
CA LYS A 48 -10.13 -6.37 4.49
C LYS A 48 -8.93 -7.17 4.98
N ILE A 49 -7.89 -6.50 5.48
CA ILE A 49 -6.72 -7.19 6.04
C ILE A 49 -7.10 -7.73 7.43
N PRO A 50 -7.05 -9.06 7.66
CA PRO A 50 -7.45 -9.68 8.92
C PRO A 50 -6.32 -9.62 9.97
N PHE A 51 -5.78 -8.43 10.25
CA PHE A 51 -4.72 -8.22 11.23
C PHE A 51 -5.21 -7.37 12.41
N THR A 52 -4.65 -7.66 13.59
CA THR A 52 -4.79 -6.86 14.80
C THR A 52 -3.41 -6.40 15.24
N ILE A 53 -3.28 -5.13 15.61
CA ILE A 53 -2.03 -4.54 16.09
C ILE A 53 -2.03 -4.56 17.61
N HIS A 54 -1.09 -5.27 18.22
CA HIS A 54 -0.88 -5.25 19.68
C HIS A 54 0.17 -4.20 20.01
N ARG A 55 -0.25 -3.10 20.65
CA ARG A 55 0.63 -2.00 21.08
C ARG A 55 0.99 -2.16 22.55
N TYR A 56 2.26 -2.38 22.85
CA TYR A 56 2.74 -2.46 24.22
C TYR A 56 2.96 -1.06 24.78
N LEU A 57 2.37 -0.81 25.95
CA LEU A 57 2.56 0.38 26.76
C LEU A 57 3.82 0.21 27.64
N PRO A 58 4.44 1.33 28.07
CA PRO A 58 5.67 1.27 28.88
C PRO A 58 5.47 0.64 30.27
N ASP A 59 4.22 0.48 30.72
CA ASP A 59 3.85 -0.22 31.94
C ASP A 59 3.72 -1.76 31.75
N GLY A 60 3.94 -2.25 30.54
CA GLY A 60 3.82 -3.66 30.18
C GLY A 60 2.40 -4.12 29.82
N SER A 61 1.41 -3.24 29.92
CA SER A 61 0.07 -3.50 29.38
C SER A 61 0.06 -3.38 27.85
N TYR A 62 -1.01 -3.84 27.20
CA TYR A 62 -1.15 -3.76 25.75
C TYR A 62 -2.55 -3.32 25.33
N GLU A 63 -2.62 -2.67 24.18
CA GLU A 63 -3.87 -2.33 23.51
C GLU A 63 -3.95 -3.03 22.16
N ASP A 64 -5.07 -3.71 21.92
CA ASP A 64 -5.35 -4.37 20.66
C ASP A 64 -6.18 -3.44 19.77
N TRP A 65 -5.66 -3.13 18.60
CA TRP A 65 -6.31 -2.25 17.62
C TRP A 65 -6.49 -2.98 16.30
N GLY A 66 -7.74 -3.17 15.89
CA GLY A 66 -8.09 -3.74 14.59
C GLY A 66 -7.62 -2.84 13.44
N VAL A 67 -7.07 -3.44 12.37
CA VAL A 67 -6.63 -2.68 11.19
C VAL A 67 -7.80 -1.97 10.50
N ASP A 68 -9.00 -2.52 10.61
CA ASP A 68 -10.26 -1.98 10.09
C ASP A 68 -10.77 -0.73 10.86
N GLU A 69 -10.38 -0.60 12.13
CA GLU A 69 -10.83 0.48 13.01
C GLU A 69 -10.07 1.79 12.80
N TYR A 70 -8.87 1.73 12.22
CA TYR A 70 -8.05 2.92 12.04
C TYR A 70 -8.74 3.93 11.13
N SER A 71 -8.90 5.16 11.65
CA SER A 71 -9.50 6.26 10.90
C SER A 71 -8.57 6.66 9.76
N GLY A 72 -8.80 6.06 8.59
CA GLY A 72 -8.06 6.28 7.37
C GLY A 72 -8.27 7.69 6.82
N ARG A 73 -7.58 8.69 7.38
CA ARG A 73 -7.09 9.79 6.54
C ARG A 73 -5.87 9.25 5.82
N PHE A 74 -6.15 8.39 4.83
CA PHE A 74 -5.18 8.13 3.78
C PHE A 74 -4.91 9.49 3.16
N LEU A 75 -3.69 10.01 3.28
CA LEU A 75 -3.20 10.97 2.30
C LEU A 75 -3.25 10.19 0.98
N GLU A 76 -4.35 10.34 0.25
CA GLU A 76 -4.38 10.13 -1.18
C GLU A 76 -3.29 11.04 -1.75
N GLU A 77 -2.06 10.54 -1.81
CA GLU A 77 -1.14 10.98 -2.83
C GLU A 77 -1.70 10.47 -4.15
N ALA A 78 -2.60 11.30 -4.66
CA ALA A 78 -2.80 11.59 -6.05
C ALA A 78 -2.84 10.34 -6.95
N SER A 79 -4.08 9.97 -7.29
CA SER A 79 -4.53 10.04 -8.68
C SER A 79 -3.38 10.35 -9.64
N GLY A 80 -2.90 9.34 -10.36
CA GLY A 80 -1.80 9.41 -11.32
C GLY A 80 -1.95 10.46 -12.44
N ARG A 81 -2.91 11.38 -12.34
CA ARG A 81 -3.00 12.61 -13.14
C ARG A 81 -2.13 13.76 -12.62
N ARG A 82 -1.84 13.85 -11.31
CA ARG A 82 -1.09 15.01 -10.75
C ARG A 82 0.43 14.85 -10.89
N LEU A 83 0.97 13.66 -10.66
CA LEU A 83 2.40 13.38 -10.87
C LEU A 83 2.78 13.35 -12.35
N MET A 84 1.90 12.85 -13.22
CA MET A 84 2.13 12.88 -14.68
C MET A 84 2.31 14.30 -15.23
N ARG A 85 1.58 15.29 -14.69
CA ARG A 85 1.79 16.71 -15.05
C ARG A 85 3.04 17.32 -14.40
N LYS A 86 3.33 17.02 -13.13
CA LYS A 86 4.47 17.60 -12.41
C LYS A 86 5.82 17.11 -12.96
N TYR A 87 5.89 15.87 -13.41
CA TYR A 87 7.12 15.24 -13.88
C TYR A 87 7.12 14.91 -15.39
N GLY A 88 6.10 15.33 -16.14
CA GLY A 88 6.06 15.22 -17.59
C GLY A 88 5.99 13.79 -18.14
N TRP A 89 5.34 12.87 -17.42
CA TRP A 89 5.16 11.49 -17.88
C TRP A 89 3.81 11.34 -18.56
N THR A 90 3.77 10.74 -19.74
CA THR A 90 2.53 10.38 -20.44
C THR A 90 2.30 8.87 -20.32
N ARG A 91 1.02 8.46 -20.22
CA ARG A 91 0.63 7.04 -20.18
C ARG A 91 0.99 6.42 -21.53
N ARG A 92 2.11 5.72 -21.62
CA ARG A 92 2.47 4.93 -22.81
C ARG A 92 1.86 3.54 -22.65
N GLN A 93 0.90 3.22 -23.51
CA GLN A 93 0.47 1.84 -23.75
C GLN A 93 1.64 1.07 -24.38
N GLU A 94 1.87 -0.14 -23.87
CA GLU A 94 2.59 -1.26 -24.49
C GLU A 94 4.11 -1.15 -24.64
N GLY A 95 4.81 -2.17 -24.12
CA GLY A 95 6.11 -2.62 -24.63
C GLY A 95 7.35 -2.00 -23.98
N CYS A 96 8.17 -2.87 -23.40
CA CYS A 96 9.61 -2.77 -23.17
C CYS A 96 10.35 -1.54 -23.74
N ALA A 97 11.04 -0.79 -22.87
CA ALA A 97 12.50 -0.54 -22.95
C ALA A 97 12.87 0.73 -22.17
N CYS A 98 13.75 0.56 -21.18
CA CYS A 98 14.52 1.63 -20.58
C CYS A 98 15.47 2.19 -21.64
N GLN A 99 15.24 3.42 -22.13
CA GLN A 99 16.27 4.17 -22.84
C GLN A 99 16.25 5.64 -22.41
N SER A 100 17.18 5.97 -21.53
CA SER A 100 17.67 7.33 -21.30
C SER A 100 18.35 7.84 -22.57
N HIS A 101 17.90 8.98 -23.10
CA HIS A 101 18.67 9.77 -24.07
C HIS A 101 19.08 11.10 -23.42
N PRO A 102 20.37 11.48 -23.44
CA PRO A 102 20.80 12.80 -23.05
C PRO A 102 20.39 13.83 -24.11
N ARG A 103 19.83 14.96 -23.67
CA ARG A 103 19.52 16.11 -24.53
C ARG A 103 20.83 16.75 -24.99
N HIS A 104 21.02 16.79 -26.31
CA HIS A 104 21.91 17.74 -26.95
C HIS A 104 21.34 19.16 -26.84
N SER A 105 22.13 20.07 -26.28
CA SER A 105 22.41 21.42 -26.80
C SER A 105 23.67 21.92 -26.11
#